data_AF-A0A7M3MZ40-F1
#
_entry.id   AF-A0A7M3MZ40-F1
#
_cell.length_a   1.000
_cell.length_b   1.000
_cell.length_c   1.000
_cell.angle_alpha   90.00
_cell.angle_beta   90.00
_cell.angle_gamma   90.00
#
_symmetry.space_group_name_H-M   'P 1'
#
loop_
_entity.id
_entity.type
_entity.pdbx_description
1 polymer ?
#
loop_
_entity_poly.entity_id
_entity_poly.type
_entity_poly.pdbx_seq_one_letter_code
_entity_poly.pdbx_strand_id
1 'polypeptide(L)'
;MSVIKNVKRVTTRTLYEMKVAGEKIAMLTAYDYSMARIIDDAGIDVILVGDSASNVMAGHETTLPITLDQMIYHASSVVRGVKRSFVVVDLPFGTYQGNSSLALASAIRIMKESGAHGVKLEGGSEVIESVKRILSAGVPVMGHLGLMPQSIYKFGTYTVRAKQDAEARKLIDDAKLLTETGCFSLVLEKIPADLAKEVSESIDIPTIGIGAGPDTDGQVLVTHDMMGITAEFHPRFLRRYLQLYDDMKDAVQRYVKDVRSTDFPNEKESY
;
A
#
# COMPACT_ATOMS: atom_id res chain seq x y z
N MET A 1 3.19 -19.51 19.72
CA MET A 1 3.29 -18.14 20.27
C MET A 1 3.27 -17.19 19.08
N SER A 2 2.53 -16.07 19.13
CA SER A 2 2.48 -15.09 18.02
C SER A 2 3.87 -14.54 17.73
N VAL A 3 4.25 -14.50 16.45
CA VAL A 3 5.52 -13.95 15.94
C VAL A 3 5.63 -12.48 16.33
N ILE A 4 4.52 -11.74 16.32
CA ILE A 4 4.47 -10.29 16.58
C ILE A 4 4.76 -9.92 18.03
N LYS A 5 4.49 -10.80 19.00
CA LYS A 5 4.42 -10.45 20.43
C LYS A 5 5.71 -9.87 21.03
N ASN A 6 6.86 -10.04 20.37
CA ASN A 6 8.17 -9.54 20.79
C ASN A 6 8.91 -8.72 19.73
N VAL A 7 8.26 -8.35 18.63
CA VAL A 7 8.91 -7.66 17.50
C VAL A 7 9.02 -6.16 17.80
N LYS A 8 10.24 -5.69 18.05
CA LYS A 8 10.53 -4.25 18.21
C LYS A 8 10.34 -3.47 16.91
N ARG A 9 10.66 -4.09 15.77
CA ARG A 9 10.49 -3.54 14.41
C ARG A 9 10.24 -4.67 13.42
N VAL A 10 9.20 -4.55 12.61
CA VAL A 10 8.86 -5.51 11.55
C VAL A 10 9.90 -5.42 10.45
N THR A 11 10.33 -6.56 9.94
CA THR A 11 11.31 -6.71 8.86
C THR A 11 10.79 -7.67 7.81
N THR A 12 11.43 -7.74 6.65
CA THR A 12 11.13 -8.76 5.63
C THR A 12 11.20 -10.18 6.20
N ARG A 13 12.14 -10.43 7.12
CA ARG A 13 12.24 -11.71 7.83
C ARG A 13 11.05 -11.97 8.74
N THR A 14 10.59 -10.96 9.48
CA THR A 14 9.38 -11.07 10.31
C THR A 14 8.16 -11.45 9.47
N LEU A 15 7.98 -10.80 8.31
CA LEU A 15 6.86 -11.08 7.40
C LEU A 15 6.91 -12.52 6.86
N TYR A 16 8.09 -13.01 6.50
CA TYR A 16 8.28 -14.40 6.12
C TYR A 16 7.93 -15.37 7.26
N GLU A 17 8.39 -15.10 8.48
CA GLU A 17 8.07 -15.91 9.66
C GLU A 17 6.57 -15.92 9.99
N MET A 18 5.87 -14.81 9.75
CA MET A 18 4.41 -14.73 9.88
C MET A 18 3.70 -15.67 8.89
N LYS A 19 4.10 -15.67 7.60
CA LYS A 19 3.59 -16.63 6.60
C LYS A 19 3.82 -18.07 7.06
N VAL A 20 5.05 -18.41 7.44
CA VAL A 20 5.40 -19.78 7.89
C VAL A 20 4.58 -20.21 9.11
N ALA A 21 4.29 -19.28 10.03
CA ALA A 21 3.47 -19.53 11.20
C ALA A 21 1.95 -19.51 10.93
N GLY A 22 1.51 -19.17 9.71
CA GLY A 22 0.10 -18.95 9.38
C GLY A 22 -0.52 -17.72 10.05
N GLU A 23 0.29 -16.77 10.52
CA GLU A 23 -0.16 -15.52 11.13
C GLU A 23 -0.37 -14.46 10.05
N LYS A 24 -1.60 -13.93 9.92
CA LYS A 24 -1.94 -13.01 8.83
C LYS A 24 -1.27 -11.65 9.00
N ILE A 25 -0.69 -11.13 7.92
CA ILE A 25 -0.07 -9.80 7.87
C ILE A 25 -1.15 -8.73 7.68
N ALA A 26 -1.17 -7.74 8.57
CA ALA A 26 -2.04 -6.57 8.43
C ALA A 26 -1.27 -5.40 7.81
N MET A 27 -1.79 -4.86 6.70
CA MET A 27 -1.19 -3.75 5.97
C MET A 27 -2.22 -2.64 5.72
N LEU A 28 -1.80 -1.38 5.89
CA LEU A 28 -2.63 -0.21 5.59
C LEU A 28 -1.80 0.86 4.89
N THR A 29 -2.46 1.72 4.12
CA THR A 29 -1.77 2.89 3.56
C THR A 29 -1.62 4.02 4.58
N ALA A 30 -0.57 4.83 4.46
CA ALA A 30 -0.48 6.10 5.19
C ALA A 30 0.32 7.11 4.36
N TYR A 31 0.04 8.40 4.54
CA TYR A 31 0.63 9.46 3.71
C TYR A 31 1.14 10.66 4.52
N ASP A 32 0.92 10.67 5.83
CA ASP A 32 1.33 11.74 6.73
C ASP A 32 1.76 11.21 8.11
N TYR A 33 2.38 12.09 8.89
CA TYR A 33 2.92 11.79 10.22
C TYR A 33 1.84 11.37 11.23
N SER A 34 0.73 12.10 11.28
CA SER A 34 -0.30 11.93 12.31
C SER A 34 -1.05 10.62 12.13
N MET A 35 -1.44 10.32 10.88
CA MET A 35 -2.09 9.05 10.54
C MET A 35 -1.14 7.87 10.75
N ALA A 36 0.13 7.99 10.32
CA ALA A 36 1.12 6.92 10.50
C ALA A 36 1.33 6.55 11.97
N ARG A 37 1.31 7.53 12.88
CA ARG A 37 1.41 7.26 14.33
C ARG A 37 0.25 6.46 14.86
N ILE A 38 -0.98 6.85 14.52
CA ILE A 38 -2.19 6.14 14.94
C ILE A 38 -2.15 4.70 14.45
N ILE A 39 -1.76 4.51 13.19
CA ILE A 39 -1.69 3.19 12.54
C ILE A 39 -0.58 2.31 13.15
N ASP A 40 0.62 2.86 13.40
CA ASP A 40 1.73 2.14 14.03
C ASP A 40 1.41 1.76 15.49
N ASP A 41 0.85 2.69 16.27
CA ASP A 41 0.43 2.46 17.66
C ASP A 41 -0.71 1.42 17.76
N ALA A 42 -1.55 1.30 16.72
CA ALA A 42 -2.58 0.27 16.61
C ALA A 42 -2.03 -1.13 16.24
N GLY A 43 -0.74 -1.23 15.91
CA GLY A 43 -0.06 -2.50 15.69
C GLY A 43 -0.02 -2.99 14.25
N ILE A 44 -0.23 -2.14 13.23
CA ILE A 44 -0.12 -2.56 11.82
C ILE A 44 1.27 -3.14 11.53
N ASP A 45 1.37 -4.18 10.71
CA ASP A 45 2.67 -4.79 10.39
C ASP A 45 3.41 -4.02 9.30
N VAL A 46 2.67 -3.62 8.26
CA VAL A 46 3.23 -2.93 7.10
C VAL A 46 2.44 -1.66 6.83
N ILE A 47 3.16 -0.55 6.61
CA ILE A 47 2.58 0.70 6.13
C ILE A 47 3.01 0.90 4.68
N LEU A 48 2.02 1.09 3.81
CA LEU A 48 2.24 1.42 2.40
C LEU A 48 2.08 2.91 2.18
N VAL A 49 3.15 3.57 1.75
CA VAL A 49 3.08 4.88 1.12
C VAL A 49 2.79 4.62 -0.35
N GLY A 50 1.52 4.46 -0.67
CA GLY A 50 1.06 4.05 -2.00
C GLY A 50 0.80 5.23 -2.93
N ASP A 51 0.94 5.01 -4.23
CA ASP A 51 0.61 5.99 -5.28
C ASP A 51 -0.89 6.35 -5.32
N SER A 52 -1.73 5.55 -4.66
CA SER A 52 -3.11 5.89 -4.25
C SER A 52 -3.26 7.27 -3.57
N ALA A 53 -2.17 7.83 -3.01
CA ALA A 53 -2.12 9.22 -2.57
C ALA A 53 -2.54 10.22 -3.68
N SER A 54 -2.27 9.91 -4.95
CA SER A 54 -2.72 10.70 -6.09
C SER A 54 -4.22 10.96 -6.05
N ASN A 55 -5.00 9.93 -5.70
CA ASN A 55 -6.45 10.02 -5.61
C ASN A 55 -6.88 10.64 -4.28
N VAL A 56 -6.46 10.03 -3.15
CA VAL A 56 -7.04 10.37 -1.83
C VAL A 56 -6.42 11.59 -1.17
N MET A 57 -5.20 11.98 -1.57
CA MET A 57 -4.53 13.18 -1.05
C MET A 57 -4.56 14.33 -2.04
N ALA A 58 -4.37 14.05 -3.34
CA ALA A 58 -4.26 15.09 -4.38
C ALA A 58 -5.52 15.26 -5.25
N GLY A 59 -6.51 14.38 -5.12
CA GLY A 59 -7.78 14.50 -5.86
C GLY A 59 -7.67 14.23 -7.37
N HIS A 60 -6.58 13.60 -7.82
CA HIS A 60 -6.45 13.19 -9.22
C HIS A 60 -7.41 12.02 -9.52
N GLU A 61 -7.80 11.90 -10.79
CA GLU A 61 -8.66 10.79 -11.26
C GLU A 61 -7.92 9.45 -11.28
N THR A 62 -6.61 9.46 -11.51
CA THR A 62 -5.76 8.26 -11.59
C THR A 62 -4.49 8.42 -10.75
N THR A 63 -3.74 7.33 -10.58
CA THR A 63 -2.44 7.37 -9.90
C THR A 63 -1.30 7.90 -10.77
N LEU A 64 -1.50 8.06 -12.08
CA LEU A 64 -0.44 8.44 -13.02
C LEU A 64 0.21 9.82 -12.76
N PRO A 65 -0.52 10.86 -12.32
CA PRO A 65 0.08 12.19 -12.14
C PRO A 65 1.05 12.31 -10.97
N ILE A 66 1.01 11.38 -10.00
CA ILE A 66 1.85 11.51 -8.80
C ILE A 66 3.33 11.35 -9.13
N THR A 67 4.14 12.27 -8.63
CA THR A 67 5.57 12.32 -8.93
C THR A 67 6.41 11.58 -7.90
N LEU A 68 7.65 11.27 -8.27
CA LEU A 68 8.63 10.70 -7.33
C LEU A 68 8.85 11.61 -6.11
N ASP A 69 8.89 12.92 -6.30
CA ASP A 69 9.11 13.89 -5.22
C ASP A 69 7.93 13.93 -4.24
N GLN A 70 6.69 13.80 -4.75
CA GLN A 70 5.50 13.68 -3.91
C GLN A 70 5.50 12.38 -3.11
N MET A 71 5.88 11.25 -3.73
CA MET A 71 6.05 9.97 -3.03
C MET A 71 7.09 10.07 -1.92
N ILE A 72 8.23 10.71 -2.19
CA ILE A 72 9.28 10.95 -1.18
C ILE A 72 8.75 11.82 -0.05
N TYR A 73 8.05 12.92 -0.34
CA TYR A 73 7.48 13.82 0.68
C TYR A 73 6.53 13.09 1.65
N HIS A 74 5.59 12.30 1.10
CA HIS A 74 4.68 11.50 1.92
C HIS A 74 5.45 10.45 2.74
N ALA A 75 6.41 9.76 2.12
CA ALA A 75 7.21 8.75 2.79
C ALA A 75 8.05 9.32 3.93
N SER A 76 8.73 10.46 3.74
CA SER A 76 9.49 11.13 4.81
C SER A 76 8.58 11.53 5.98
N SER A 77 7.32 11.88 5.71
CA SER A 77 6.34 12.21 6.75
C SER A 77 5.90 10.97 7.53
N VAL A 78 5.61 9.87 6.84
CA VAL A 78 5.23 8.59 7.45
C VAL A 78 6.35 8.00 8.27
N VAL A 79 7.58 7.91 7.73
CA VAL A 79 8.73 7.30 8.43
C VAL A 79 9.02 7.99 9.78
N ARG A 80 8.80 9.31 9.87
CA ARG A 80 8.93 10.05 11.14
C ARG A 80 7.89 9.66 12.19
N GLY A 81 6.74 9.13 11.78
CA GLY A 81 5.65 8.69 12.64
C GLY A 81 5.72 7.22 13.06
N VAL A 82 6.58 6.42 12.45
CA VAL A 82 6.61 4.95 12.62
C VAL A 82 7.75 4.51 13.53
N LYS A 83 7.45 3.65 14.50
CA LYS A 83 8.45 3.02 15.37
C LYS A 83 8.64 1.54 15.03
N ARG A 84 7.53 0.81 14.82
CA ARG A 84 7.52 -0.66 14.68
C ARG A 84 7.29 -1.12 13.24
N SER A 85 6.30 -0.59 12.53
CA SER A 85 5.86 -1.12 11.23
C SER A 85 6.95 -1.08 10.16
N PHE A 86 6.84 -1.97 9.18
CA PHE A 86 7.69 -1.96 7.99
C PHE A 86 7.10 -0.98 6.96
N VAL A 87 7.85 0.06 6.57
CA VAL A 87 7.38 1.08 5.61
C VAL A 87 7.83 0.72 4.20
N VAL A 88 6.86 0.54 3.30
CA VAL A 88 7.06 0.31 1.86
C VAL A 88 6.56 1.51 1.10
N VAL A 89 7.27 1.94 0.06
CA VAL A 89 6.88 3.09 -0.77
C VAL A 89 6.72 2.64 -2.22
N ASP A 90 5.65 3.07 -2.86
CA ASP A 90 5.47 2.83 -4.29
C ASP A 90 6.48 3.61 -5.14
N LEU A 91 7.01 2.95 -6.15
CA LEU A 91 7.61 3.65 -7.28
C LEU A 91 6.48 4.11 -8.20
N PRO A 92 6.31 5.43 -8.43
CA PRO A 92 5.21 5.93 -9.23
C PRO A 92 5.44 5.66 -10.73
N PHE A 93 4.38 5.76 -11.51
CA PHE A 93 4.42 5.55 -12.95
C PHE A 93 5.52 6.36 -13.64
N GLY A 94 6.23 5.74 -14.59
CA GLY A 94 7.31 6.36 -15.37
C GLY A 94 8.68 6.36 -14.68
N THR A 95 8.77 5.89 -13.43
CA THR A 95 10.03 5.90 -12.68
C THR A 95 10.81 4.59 -12.72
N TYR A 96 10.21 3.53 -13.27
CA TYR A 96 10.82 2.19 -13.28
C TYR A 96 10.52 1.34 -14.51
N GLN A 97 9.46 1.66 -15.27
CA GLN A 97 9.07 0.89 -16.45
C GLN A 97 10.05 1.15 -17.60
N GLY A 98 10.54 0.08 -18.23
CA GLY A 98 11.36 0.16 -19.45
C GLY A 98 12.77 0.76 -19.30
N ASN A 99 13.16 1.21 -18.12
CA ASN A 99 14.50 1.72 -17.84
C ASN A 99 14.96 1.31 -16.44
N SER A 100 15.69 0.19 -16.37
CA SER A 100 16.19 -0.37 -15.11
C SER A 100 17.19 0.54 -14.39
N SER A 101 17.97 1.36 -15.11
CA SER A 101 18.86 2.36 -14.50
C SER A 101 18.09 3.46 -13.80
N LEU A 102 17.01 3.95 -14.42
CA LEU A 102 16.10 4.91 -13.79
C LEU A 102 15.38 4.27 -12.60
N ALA A 103 14.94 3.02 -12.72
CA ALA A 103 14.32 2.28 -11.63
C ALA A 103 15.21 2.24 -10.37
N LEU A 104 16.49 1.92 -10.56
CA LEU A 104 17.48 1.93 -9.48
C LEU A 104 17.67 3.34 -8.90
N ALA A 105 17.84 4.36 -9.74
CA ALA A 105 18.00 5.73 -9.29
C ALA A 105 16.80 6.21 -8.44
N SER A 106 15.58 5.94 -8.92
CA SER A 106 14.34 6.27 -8.23
C SER A 106 14.20 5.53 -6.90
N ALA A 107 14.50 4.23 -6.87
CA ALA A 107 14.50 3.45 -5.63
C ALA A 107 15.51 3.99 -4.62
N ILE A 108 16.74 4.31 -5.04
CA ILE A 108 17.76 4.90 -4.17
C ILE A 108 17.29 6.24 -3.61
N ARG A 109 16.68 7.10 -4.43
CA ARG A 109 16.13 8.38 -3.97
C ARG A 109 15.08 8.18 -2.88
N ILE A 110 14.10 7.29 -3.10
CA ILE A 110 13.11 6.93 -2.08
C ILE A 110 13.79 6.49 -0.79
N MET A 111 14.70 5.52 -0.86
CA MET A 111 15.34 4.96 0.34
C MET A 111 16.14 6.02 1.11
N LYS A 112 16.94 6.84 0.40
CA LYS A 112 17.82 7.84 1.03
C LYS A 112 17.08 9.07 1.55
N GLU A 113 16.10 9.57 0.80
CA GLU A 113 15.43 10.84 1.11
C GLU A 113 14.26 10.65 2.08
N SER A 114 13.67 9.45 2.15
CA SER A 114 12.54 9.16 3.06
C SER A 114 12.90 8.33 4.29
N GLY A 115 13.90 7.46 4.20
CA GLY A 115 14.20 6.47 5.24
C GLY A 115 13.25 5.26 5.23
N ALA A 116 12.51 5.02 4.14
CA ALA A 116 11.69 3.84 3.95
C ALA A 116 12.51 2.53 4.01
N HIS A 117 11.84 1.41 4.20
CA HIS A 117 12.48 0.10 4.38
C HIS A 117 12.47 -0.77 3.11
N GLY A 118 11.65 -0.43 2.12
CA GLY A 118 11.59 -1.10 0.83
C GLY A 118 10.70 -0.36 -0.16
N VAL A 119 10.65 -0.86 -1.40
CA VAL A 119 9.85 -0.28 -2.49
C VAL A 119 8.84 -1.29 -3.04
N LYS A 120 7.72 -0.80 -3.56
CA LYS A 120 6.73 -1.59 -4.31
C LYS A 120 6.70 -1.15 -5.78
N LEU A 121 6.58 -2.12 -6.68
CA LEU A 121 6.48 -1.89 -8.12
C LEU A 121 5.39 -2.77 -8.73
N GLU A 122 4.66 -2.23 -9.71
CA GLU A 122 3.66 -2.97 -10.48
C GLU A 122 4.26 -3.59 -11.73
N GLY A 123 3.99 -4.87 -11.95
CA GLY A 123 4.38 -5.60 -13.15
C GLY A 123 5.02 -6.94 -12.84
N GLY A 124 4.93 -7.84 -13.82
CA GLY A 124 5.58 -9.15 -13.79
C GLY A 124 6.86 -9.19 -14.60
N SER A 125 6.93 -10.13 -15.54
CA SER A 125 8.02 -10.30 -16.50
C SER A 125 8.44 -9.01 -17.22
N GLU A 126 7.51 -8.08 -17.49
CA GLU A 126 7.80 -6.82 -18.18
C GLU A 126 8.73 -5.85 -17.41
N VAL A 127 8.84 -5.98 -16.08
CA VAL A 127 9.65 -5.08 -15.22
C VAL A 127 10.79 -5.83 -14.53
N ILE A 128 11.05 -7.07 -14.93
CA ILE A 128 11.97 -7.95 -14.21
C ILE A 128 13.42 -7.43 -14.23
N GLU A 129 13.82 -6.73 -15.29
CA GLU A 129 15.14 -6.10 -15.35
C GLU A 129 15.30 -5.00 -14.29
N SER A 130 14.25 -4.19 -14.10
CA SER A 130 14.19 -3.16 -13.06
C SER A 130 14.25 -3.77 -11.67
N VAL A 131 13.46 -4.83 -11.42
CA VAL A 131 13.48 -5.56 -10.14
C VAL A 131 14.87 -6.10 -9.83
N LYS A 132 15.51 -6.80 -10.78
CA LYS A 132 16.89 -7.33 -10.61
C LYS A 132 17.89 -6.23 -10.27
N ARG A 133 17.82 -5.09 -10.96
CA ARG A 133 18.76 -3.99 -10.74
C ARG A 133 18.55 -3.31 -9.38
N ILE A 134 17.31 -3.13 -8.94
CA ILE A 134 17.00 -2.61 -7.60
C ILE A 134 17.50 -3.56 -6.50
N LEU A 135 17.20 -4.86 -6.63
CA LEU A 135 17.66 -5.87 -5.68
C LEU A 135 19.18 -5.95 -5.59
N SER A 136 19.91 -5.78 -6.71
CA SER A 136 21.38 -5.77 -6.69
C SER A 136 22.01 -4.64 -5.86
N ALA A 137 21.23 -3.60 -5.52
CA ALA A 137 21.65 -2.52 -4.64
C ALA A 137 21.25 -2.74 -3.17
N GLY A 138 20.66 -3.90 -2.84
CA GLY A 138 20.24 -4.26 -1.49
C GLY A 138 18.90 -3.64 -1.06
N VAL A 139 18.12 -3.07 -2.00
CA VAL A 139 16.81 -2.49 -1.70
C VAL A 139 15.73 -3.60 -1.72
N PRO A 140 14.99 -3.83 -0.63
CA PRO A 140 13.90 -4.81 -0.62
C PRO A 140 12.77 -4.41 -1.57
N VAL A 141 12.32 -5.36 -2.40
CA VAL A 141 11.25 -5.16 -3.38
C VAL A 141 10.03 -5.99 -3.04
N MET A 142 8.87 -5.33 -2.97
CA MET A 142 7.54 -5.93 -3.00
C MET A 142 7.00 -5.84 -4.43
N GLY A 143 6.60 -6.97 -5.01
CA GLY A 143 5.94 -6.97 -6.31
C GLY A 143 4.45 -6.67 -6.20
N HIS A 144 3.82 -6.26 -7.30
CA HIS A 144 2.38 -6.08 -7.39
C HIS A 144 1.86 -6.67 -8.72
N LEU A 145 0.97 -7.66 -8.62
CA LEU A 145 0.30 -8.35 -9.73
C LEU A 145 -1.23 -8.27 -9.60
N GLY A 146 -1.92 -8.58 -10.70
CA GLY A 146 -3.37 -8.50 -10.79
C GLY A 146 -3.82 -7.22 -11.50
N LEU A 147 -4.71 -6.46 -10.90
CA LEU A 147 -5.03 -5.12 -11.36
C LEU A 147 -3.91 -4.16 -10.95
N MET A 148 -3.29 -3.52 -11.94
CA MET A 148 -2.20 -2.57 -11.74
C MET A 148 -2.70 -1.17 -12.15
N PRO A 149 -3.12 -0.31 -11.20
CA PRO A 149 -3.67 1.02 -11.48
C PRO A 149 -2.80 1.89 -12.41
N GLN A 150 -1.47 1.76 -12.37
CA GLN A 150 -0.58 2.54 -13.25
C GLN A 150 -0.75 2.17 -14.74
N SER A 151 -1.34 1.01 -15.02
CA SER A 151 -1.65 0.53 -16.36
C SER A 151 -3.11 0.79 -16.77
N ILE A 152 -3.83 1.68 -16.09
CA ILE A 152 -5.27 1.90 -16.33
C ILE A 152 -5.60 2.21 -17.80
N TYR A 153 -4.81 3.04 -18.49
CA TYR A 153 -5.06 3.37 -19.90
C TYR A 153 -4.68 2.24 -20.88
N LYS A 154 -3.85 1.29 -20.46
CA LYS A 154 -3.57 0.07 -21.25
C LYS A 154 -4.74 -0.91 -21.20
N PHE A 155 -5.42 -0.99 -20.06
CA PHE A 155 -6.49 -1.98 -19.83
C PHE A 155 -7.91 -1.39 -19.91
N GLY A 156 -8.05 -0.06 -19.87
CA GLY A 156 -9.29 0.69 -20.03
C GLY A 156 -10.30 0.55 -18.88
N THR A 157 -10.06 -0.29 -17.85
CA THR A 157 -11.00 -0.51 -16.75
C THR A 157 -10.31 -0.93 -15.44
N TYR A 158 -10.95 -0.65 -14.30
CA TYR A 158 -10.57 -1.15 -12.96
C TYR A 158 -11.24 -2.49 -12.61
N THR A 159 -11.58 -3.30 -13.62
CA THR A 159 -12.31 -4.56 -13.42
C THR A 159 -11.40 -5.70 -12.96
N VAL A 160 -12.01 -6.74 -12.40
CA VAL A 160 -11.33 -7.96 -11.93
C VAL A 160 -10.50 -8.57 -13.06
N ARG A 161 -9.23 -8.87 -12.79
CA ARG A 161 -8.26 -9.45 -13.73
C ARG A 161 -8.16 -10.96 -13.62
N ALA A 162 -7.49 -11.59 -14.58
CA ALA A 162 -7.18 -13.02 -14.56
C ALA A 162 -8.42 -13.93 -14.51
N LYS A 163 -9.48 -13.55 -15.24
CA LYS A 163 -10.68 -14.38 -15.41
C LYS A 163 -10.53 -15.45 -16.49
N GLN A 164 -9.58 -15.25 -17.40
CA GLN A 164 -9.30 -16.18 -18.49
C GLN A 164 -8.07 -17.01 -18.12
N ASP A 165 -8.07 -18.29 -18.48
CA ASP A 165 -7.00 -19.24 -18.14
C ASP A 165 -5.60 -18.74 -18.54
N ALA A 166 -5.48 -18.06 -19.68
CA ALA A 166 -4.21 -17.50 -20.15
C ALA A 166 -3.69 -16.38 -19.24
N GLU A 167 -4.57 -15.48 -18.78
CA GLU A 167 -4.19 -14.42 -17.84
C GLU A 167 -3.87 -14.99 -16.45
N ALA A 168 -4.61 -16.02 -16.00
CA ALA A 168 -4.36 -16.71 -14.74
C ALA A 168 -3.00 -17.40 -14.72
N ARG A 169 -2.67 -18.13 -15.80
CA ARG A 169 -1.35 -18.76 -15.97
C ARG A 169 -0.23 -17.74 -15.98
N LYS A 170 -0.38 -16.63 -16.74
CA LYS A 170 0.62 -15.55 -16.75
C LYS A 170 0.85 -15.00 -15.35
N LEU A 171 -0.21 -14.79 -14.56
CA LEU A 171 -0.09 -14.28 -13.20
C LEU A 171 0.69 -15.24 -12.29
N ILE A 172 0.43 -16.55 -12.37
CA ILE A 172 1.19 -17.57 -11.63
C ILE A 172 2.66 -17.57 -12.05
N ASP A 173 2.93 -17.53 -13.36
CA ASP A 173 4.29 -17.51 -13.89
C ASP A 173 5.06 -16.25 -13.45
N ASP A 174 4.40 -15.08 -13.51
CA ASP A 174 4.98 -13.82 -13.03
C ASP A 174 5.21 -13.85 -11.51
N ALA A 175 4.31 -14.44 -10.73
CA ALA A 175 4.46 -14.55 -9.28
C ALA A 175 5.68 -15.41 -8.91
N LYS A 176 5.86 -16.54 -9.60
CA LYS A 176 7.06 -17.40 -9.46
C LYS A 176 8.31 -16.66 -9.89
N LEU A 177 8.29 -15.98 -11.04
CA LEU A 177 9.42 -15.22 -11.56
C LEU A 177 9.87 -14.11 -10.59
N LEU A 178 8.94 -13.36 -10.01
CA LEU A 178 9.25 -12.32 -9.03
C LEU A 178 9.80 -12.94 -7.72
N THR A 179 9.26 -14.08 -7.31
CA THR A 179 9.75 -14.83 -6.14
C THR A 179 11.18 -15.30 -6.36
N GLU A 180 11.46 -16.00 -7.47
CA GLU A 180 12.79 -16.49 -7.85
C GLU A 180 13.81 -15.36 -8.01
N THR A 181 13.36 -14.19 -8.47
CA THR A 181 14.21 -13.02 -8.63
C THR A 181 14.62 -12.39 -7.29
N GLY A 182 13.83 -12.60 -6.23
CA GLY A 182 14.15 -12.17 -4.87
C GLY A 182 13.24 -11.08 -4.29
N CYS A 183 12.03 -10.87 -4.84
CA CYS A 183 11.01 -10.08 -4.14
C CYS A 183 10.70 -10.68 -2.77
N PHE A 184 10.52 -9.85 -1.75
CA PHE A 184 10.26 -10.36 -0.39
C PHE A 184 8.77 -10.61 -0.11
N SER A 185 7.88 -10.06 -0.94
CA SER A 185 6.41 -10.21 -0.82
C SER A 185 5.75 -9.78 -2.14
N LEU A 186 4.50 -10.19 -2.37
CA LEU A 186 3.68 -9.78 -3.51
C LEU A 186 2.32 -9.25 -3.08
N VAL A 187 1.88 -8.13 -3.66
CA VAL A 187 0.47 -7.71 -3.63
C VAL A 187 -0.29 -8.39 -4.77
N LEU A 188 -1.47 -8.92 -4.45
CA LEU A 188 -2.43 -9.46 -5.41
C LEU A 188 -3.71 -8.63 -5.36
N GLU A 189 -3.96 -7.84 -6.41
CA GLU A 189 -5.10 -6.92 -6.45
C GLU A 189 -6.19 -7.37 -7.43
N LYS A 190 -7.44 -7.41 -6.94
CA LYS A 190 -8.66 -7.70 -7.71
C LYS A 190 -8.53 -8.88 -8.67
N ILE A 191 -8.18 -10.04 -8.13
CA ILE A 191 -8.17 -11.34 -8.84
C ILE A 191 -9.16 -12.32 -8.19
N PRO A 192 -9.59 -13.40 -8.88
CA PRO A 192 -10.40 -14.45 -8.28
C PRO A 192 -9.76 -15.03 -7.01
N ALA A 193 -10.56 -15.30 -5.99
CA ALA A 193 -10.07 -15.79 -4.69
C ALA A 193 -9.35 -17.15 -4.81
N ASP A 194 -9.89 -18.07 -5.62
CA ASP A 194 -9.28 -19.38 -5.83
C ASP A 194 -7.89 -19.26 -6.51
N LEU A 195 -7.74 -18.31 -7.44
CA LEU A 195 -6.45 -18.03 -8.07
C LEU A 195 -5.46 -17.40 -7.07
N ALA A 196 -5.92 -16.47 -6.23
CA ALA A 196 -5.07 -15.88 -5.20
C ALA A 196 -4.58 -16.92 -4.19
N LYS A 197 -5.45 -17.87 -3.83
CA LYS A 197 -5.10 -19.03 -3.01
C LYS A 197 -4.03 -19.89 -3.68
N GLU A 198 -4.27 -20.29 -4.94
CA GLU A 198 -3.31 -21.08 -5.72
C GLU A 198 -1.94 -20.40 -5.78
N VAL A 199 -1.90 -19.10 -6.07
CA VAL A 199 -0.65 -18.32 -6.11
C VAL A 199 0.03 -18.32 -4.74
N SER A 200 -0.72 -18.05 -3.66
CA SER A 200 -0.18 -17.96 -2.29
C SER A 200 0.41 -19.28 -1.79
N GLU A 201 -0.19 -20.40 -2.19
CA GLU A 201 0.29 -21.76 -1.89
C GLU A 201 1.47 -22.17 -2.78
N SER A 202 1.64 -21.56 -3.95
CA SER A 202 2.68 -21.90 -4.93
C SER A 202 4.03 -21.21 -4.73
N ILE A 203 4.12 -20.21 -3.86
CA ILE A 203 5.33 -19.40 -3.61
C ILE A 203 5.65 -19.28 -2.12
N ASP A 204 6.93 -19.19 -1.78
CA ASP A 204 7.40 -19.18 -0.38
C ASP A 204 7.38 -17.79 0.28
N ILE A 205 7.14 -16.72 -0.49
CA ILE A 205 7.07 -15.35 0.03
C ILE A 205 5.64 -14.93 0.37
N PRO A 206 5.43 -14.03 1.35
CA PRO A 206 4.09 -13.54 1.70
C PRO A 206 3.33 -12.89 0.55
N THR A 207 2.08 -13.29 0.36
CA THR A 207 1.11 -12.59 -0.49
C THR A 207 0.20 -11.68 0.31
N ILE A 208 -0.05 -10.47 -0.19
CA ILE A 208 -0.95 -9.48 0.43
C ILE A 208 -2.12 -9.24 -0.51
N GLY A 209 -3.33 -9.58 -0.08
CA GLY A 209 -4.54 -9.42 -0.87
C GLY A 209 -5.18 -8.04 -0.76
N ILE A 210 -5.73 -7.54 -1.86
CA ILE A 210 -6.73 -6.47 -1.86
C ILE A 210 -7.81 -6.81 -2.90
N GLY A 211 -8.97 -7.24 -2.41
CA GLY A 211 -10.00 -7.83 -3.28
C GLY A 211 -9.57 -9.15 -3.93
N ALA A 212 -8.70 -9.92 -3.28
CA ALA A 212 -8.20 -11.22 -3.73
C ALA A 212 -8.66 -12.39 -2.83
N GLY A 213 -9.64 -12.18 -1.96
CA GLY A 213 -10.11 -13.21 -1.02
C GLY A 213 -9.24 -13.34 0.24
N PRO A 214 -9.63 -14.23 1.17
CA PRO A 214 -9.01 -14.34 2.50
C PRO A 214 -7.76 -15.23 2.56
N ASP A 215 -7.50 -16.01 1.50
CA ASP A 215 -6.49 -17.07 1.50
C ASP A 215 -5.05 -16.56 1.23
N THR A 216 -4.87 -15.27 0.95
CA THR A 216 -3.54 -14.64 0.93
C THR A 216 -2.94 -14.52 2.33
N ASP A 217 -1.62 -14.43 2.45
CA ASP A 217 -0.91 -14.38 3.73
C ASP A 217 -1.15 -13.10 4.54
N GLY A 218 -1.65 -12.05 3.89
CA GLY A 218 -2.06 -10.80 4.52
C GLY A 218 -3.08 -10.03 3.71
N GLN A 219 -3.47 -8.86 4.18
CA GLN A 219 -4.44 -7.98 3.53
C GLN A 219 -3.98 -6.52 3.56
N VAL A 220 -4.28 -5.77 2.51
CA VAL A 220 -4.09 -4.31 2.45
C VAL A 220 -5.37 -3.57 2.09
N LEU A 221 -5.59 -2.42 2.72
CA LEU A 221 -6.61 -1.45 2.32
C LEU A 221 -6.02 -0.05 2.29
N VAL A 222 -6.62 0.81 1.44
CA VAL A 222 -6.40 2.25 1.52
C VAL A 222 -7.07 2.76 2.78
N THR A 223 -6.31 3.42 3.66
CA THR A 223 -6.82 3.85 4.97
C THR A 223 -7.99 4.81 4.86
N HIS A 224 -7.99 5.70 3.87
CA HIS A 224 -9.08 6.66 3.66
C HIS A 224 -10.40 5.97 3.35
N ASP A 225 -10.34 4.89 2.57
CA ASP A 225 -11.50 4.09 2.21
C ASP A 225 -11.98 3.26 3.41
N MET A 226 -11.05 2.64 4.15
CA MET A 226 -11.34 1.86 5.35
C MET A 226 -11.98 2.70 6.46
N MET A 227 -11.52 3.94 6.63
CA MET A 227 -12.05 4.90 7.62
C MET A 227 -13.31 5.62 7.15
N GLY A 228 -13.75 5.43 5.90
CA GLY A 228 -14.93 6.10 5.35
C GLY A 228 -14.75 7.62 5.14
N ILE A 229 -13.52 8.07 4.86
CA ILE A 229 -13.22 9.45 4.44
C ILE A 229 -13.63 9.63 2.98
N THR A 230 -13.29 8.66 2.11
CA THR A 230 -13.70 8.65 0.71
C THR A 230 -15.18 8.25 0.60
N ALA A 231 -16.08 9.21 0.76
CA ALA A 231 -17.52 8.94 0.89
C ALA A 231 -18.11 8.20 -0.33
N GLU A 232 -17.70 8.54 -1.55
CA GLU A 232 -18.32 8.05 -2.79
C GLU A 232 -17.82 6.65 -3.21
N PHE A 233 -16.66 6.21 -2.70
CA PHE A 233 -16.02 4.96 -3.12
C PHE A 233 -16.51 3.75 -2.31
N HIS A 234 -17.17 2.80 -2.98
CA HIS A 234 -17.79 1.63 -2.35
C HIS A 234 -17.58 0.33 -3.16
N PRO A 235 -16.35 -0.13 -3.37
CA PRO A 235 -16.14 -1.38 -4.07
C PRO A 235 -16.51 -2.57 -3.18
N ARG A 236 -16.90 -3.70 -3.80
CA ARG A 236 -17.34 -4.92 -3.10
C ARG A 236 -16.31 -5.48 -2.11
N PHE A 237 -15.01 -5.24 -2.33
CA PHE A 237 -13.94 -5.77 -1.47
C PHE A 237 -13.68 -4.94 -0.21
N LEU A 238 -14.21 -3.71 -0.13
CA LEU A 238 -13.94 -2.79 0.97
C LEU A 238 -14.89 -3.05 2.14
N ARG A 239 -14.33 -3.19 3.34
CA ARG A 239 -15.07 -3.03 4.60
C ARG A 239 -14.74 -1.67 5.20
N ARG A 240 -15.75 -0.85 5.42
CA ARG A 240 -15.63 0.37 6.22
C ARG A 240 -15.70 0.01 7.70
N TYR A 241 -14.76 0.56 8.47
CA TYR A 241 -14.72 0.42 9.92
C TYR A 241 -15.22 1.69 10.61
N LEU A 242 -15.26 2.82 9.90
CA LEU A 242 -15.82 4.11 10.34
C LEU A 242 -16.48 4.82 9.15
N GLN A 243 -17.21 5.90 9.45
CA GLN A 243 -17.85 6.80 8.49
C GLN A 243 -17.35 8.24 8.73
N LEU A 244 -16.02 8.41 8.69
CA LEU A 244 -15.35 9.60 9.21
C LEU A 244 -15.69 10.88 8.44
N TYR A 245 -16.08 10.78 7.17
CA TYR A 245 -16.52 11.95 6.39
C TYR A 245 -17.69 12.68 7.06
N ASP A 246 -18.72 11.94 7.48
CA ASP A 246 -19.92 12.52 8.09
C ASP A 246 -19.60 13.08 9.48
N ASP A 247 -18.79 12.35 10.28
CA ASP A 247 -18.34 12.82 11.60
C ASP A 247 -17.53 14.11 11.52
N MET A 248 -16.61 14.22 10.55
CA MET A 248 -15.82 15.43 10.31
C MET A 248 -16.71 16.59 9.86
N LYS A 249 -17.63 16.33 8.92
CA LYS A 249 -18.56 17.34 8.42
C LYS A 249 -19.43 17.89 9.55
N ASP A 250 -19.98 17.02 10.40
CA ASP A 250 -20.79 17.41 11.54
C ASP A 250 -20.00 18.22 12.57
N ALA A 251 -18.75 17.82 12.86
CA ALA A 251 -17.87 18.57 13.75
C ALA A 251 -17.57 19.98 13.21
N VAL A 252 -17.28 20.10 11.92
CA VAL A 252 -17.06 21.39 11.27
C VAL A 252 -18.32 22.26 11.28
N GLN A 253 -19.50 21.66 11.05
CA GLN A 253 -20.77 22.39 11.12
C GLN A 253 -21.07 22.93 12.53
N ARG A 254 -20.75 22.16 13.57
CA ARG A 254 -20.86 22.62 14.97
C ARG A 254 -19.92 23.78 15.25
N TYR A 255 -18.64 23.65 14.87
CA TYR A 255 -17.69 24.75 14.99
C TYR A 255 -18.16 26.03 14.28
N VAL A 256 -18.68 25.91 13.06
CA VAL A 256 -19.25 27.04 12.30
C VAL A 256 -20.43 27.66 13.05
N LYS A 257 -21.31 26.85 13.66
CA LYS A 257 -22.43 27.33 14.46
C LYS A 257 -21.93 28.10 15.68
N ASP A 258 -20.98 27.53 16.42
CA ASP A 258 -20.47 28.09 17.68
C ASP A 258 -19.75 29.42 17.44
N VAL A 259 -18.98 29.52 16.34
CA VAL A 259 -18.36 30.80 15.91
C VAL A 259 -19.41 31.83 15.54
N ARG A 260 -20.45 31.46 14.77
CA ARG A 260 -21.50 32.39 14.34
C ARG A 260 -22.39 32.87 15.49
N SER A 261 -22.59 32.05 16.51
CA SER A 261 -23.30 32.46 17.73
C SER A 261 -22.40 33.16 18.75
N THR A 262 -21.09 33.29 18.48
CA THR A 262 -20.09 33.78 19.45
C THR A 262 -20.09 32.96 20.74
N ASP A 263 -20.43 31.67 20.64
CA ASP A 263 -20.27 30.70 21.73
C ASP A 263 -18.82 30.19 21.80
N PHE A 264 -18.12 30.23 20.66
CA PHE A 264 -16.68 30.02 20.56
C PHE A 264 -15.96 31.26 19.97
N PRO A 265 -14.84 31.73 20.58
CA PRO A 265 -14.37 31.34 21.92
C PRO A 265 -15.24 31.96 23.02
N ASN A 266 -15.42 31.25 24.14
CA ASN A 266 -16.01 31.79 25.37
C ASN A 266 -14.93 32.21 26.40
N GLU A 267 -15.34 32.63 27.60
CA GLU A 267 -14.43 33.08 28.67
C GLU A 267 -13.36 32.03 29.05
N LYS A 268 -13.64 30.72 28.93
CA LYS A 268 -12.67 29.66 29.25
C LYS A 268 -11.63 29.45 28.14
N GLU A 269 -11.91 29.96 26.94
CA GLU A 269 -11.07 29.83 25.74
C GLU A 269 -10.38 31.15 25.39
N SER A 270 -10.47 32.15 26.28
CA SER A 270 -9.93 33.50 26.10
C SER A 270 -8.88 33.82 27.19
N TYR A 271 -7.88 34.64 26.85
CA TYR A 271 -6.78 35.05 27.75
C TYR A 271 -6.91 36.51 28.18
#